data_AF-A0A3L8A1P9-F1
#
_entry.id   AF-A0A3L8A1P9-F1
#
_cell.length_a   1.000
_cell.length_b   1.000
_cell.length_c   1.000
_cell.angle_alpha   90.00
_cell.angle_beta   90.00
_cell.angle_gamma   90.00
#
_symmetry.space_group_name_H-M   'P 1'
#
loop_
_entity.id
_entity.type
_entity.pdbx_description
1 polymer ?
#
loop_
_entity_poly.entity_id
_entity_poly.type
_entity_poly.pdbx_seq_one_letter_code
_entity_poly.pdbx_strand_id
1 'polypeptide(L)'
;MKPNDHIVYNGKEYPLFQVDIIDQETEESAENMEFMTVTVATQSLSDQLIDSITGMPVDKSAERLDNEIFFYIPDELAEREACEIADYVSDNCW
;
A
#
# COMPACT_ATOMS: atom_id res chain seq x y z
N MET A 1 -5.27 12.04 5.47
CA MET A 1 -4.55 11.51 6.66
C MET A 1 -3.12 12.04 6.67
N LYS A 2 -2.43 12.13 7.83
CA LYS A 2 -0.98 12.41 7.80
C LYS A 2 -0.24 11.11 7.45
N PRO A 3 0.66 11.10 6.45
CA PRO A 3 1.49 9.94 6.18
C PRO A 3 2.29 9.55 7.41
N ASN A 4 2.36 8.25 7.67
CA ASN A 4 3.15 7.69 8.76
C ASN A 4 4.64 7.81 8.47
N ASP A 5 5.02 7.59 7.21
CA ASP A 5 6.40 7.64 6.74
C ASP A 5 6.46 8.12 5.29
N HIS A 6 7.66 8.28 4.73
CA HIS A 6 7.85 8.62 3.33
C HIS A 6 8.97 7.80 2.70
N ILE A 7 8.77 7.35 1.47
CA ILE A 7 9.81 6.76 0.63
C ILE A 7 10.39 7.83 -0.27
N VAL A 8 11.71 7.93 -0.31
CA VAL A 8 12.41 8.74 -1.30
C VAL A 8 12.89 7.85 -2.43
N TYR A 9 12.33 8.04 -3.62
CA TYR A 9 12.72 7.29 -4.82
C TYR A 9 12.86 8.24 -6.00
N ASN A 10 13.96 8.13 -6.74
CA ASN A 10 14.32 9.04 -7.84
C ASN A 10 14.25 10.54 -7.49
N GLY A 11 14.56 10.90 -6.25
CA GLY A 11 14.55 12.29 -5.77
C GLY A 11 13.14 12.88 -5.55
N LYS A 12 12.10 12.05 -5.58
CA LYS A 12 10.74 12.40 -5.17
C LYS A 12 10.38 11.69 -3.88
N GLU A 13 9.58 12.36 -3.05
CA GLU A 13 9.07 11.82 -1.80
C GLU A 13 7.64 11.31 -2.02
N TYR A 14 7.38 10.09 -1.55
CA TYR A 14 6.10 9.44 -1.66
C TYR A 14 5.59 9.09 -0.26
N PRO A 15 4.35 9.45 0.09
CA PRO A 15 3.79 9.14 1.39
C PRO A 15 3.55 7.64 1.55
N LEU A 16 3.86 7.13 2.73
CA LEU A 16 3.49 5.81 3.21
C LEU A 16 2.45 5.93 4.32
N PHE A 17 1.45 5.07 4.27
CA PHE A 17 0.40 4.98 5.27
C PHE A 17 0.42 3.60 5.89
N GLN A 18 0.24 3.54 7.20
CA GLN A 18 0.00 2.29 7.89
C GLN A 18 -1.47 2.25 8.26
N VAL A 19 -2.17 1.24 7.76
CA VAL A 19 -3.61 1.05 7.99
C VAL A 19 -3.84 -0.33 8.57
N ASP A 20 -4.76 -0.40 9.52
CA ASP A 20 -5.20 -1.67 10.08
C ASP A 20 -6.35 -2.20 9.22
N ILE A 21 -6.14 -3.35 8.59
CA ILE A 21 -7.17 -4.06 7.82
C ILE A 21 -7.55 -5.35 8.54
N ILE A 22 -8.72 -5.90 8.22
CA ILE A 22 -9.10 -7.22 8.73
C ILE A 22 -8.27 -8.26 8.00
N ASP A 23 -7.59 -9.12 8.77
CA ASP A 23 -6.87 -10.27 8.25
C ASP A 23 -7.88 -11.31 7.74
N GLN A 24 -7.90 -11.52 6.43
CA GLN A 24 -8.71 -12.55 5.79
C GLN A 24 -7.86 -13.68 5.19
N GLU A 25 -6.57 -13.81 5.59
CA GLU A 25 -5.72 -14.92 5.12
C GLU A 25 -6.31 -16.29 5.50
N THR A 26 -7.04 -16.34 6.61
CA THR A 26 -7.76 -17.53 7.06
C THR A 26 -9.21 -17.22 7.42
N GLU A 27 -10.09 -18.22 7.25
CA GLU A 27 -11.50 -18.13 7.65
C GLU A 27 -11.64 -17.82 9.16
N GLU A 28 -10.75 -18.36 9.99
CA GLU A 28 -10.70 -18.12 11.44
C GLU A 28 -10.35 -16.65 11.76
N SER A 29 -9.36 -16.07 11.10
CA SER A 29 -8.98 -14.66 11.30
C SER A 29 -10.09 -13.70 10.84
N ALA A 30 -10.75 -14.01 9.72
CA ALA A 30 -11.89 -13.25 9.22
C ALA A 30 -13.10 -13.32 10.16
N GLU A 31 -13.45 -14.51 10.66
CA GLU A 31 -14.55 -14.70 11.63
C GLU A 31 -14.27 -14.03 12.98
N ASN A 32 -13.01 -14.05 13.43
CA ASN A 32 -12.59 -13.43 14.68
C ASN A 32 -12.34 -11.91 14.56
N MET A 33 -12.47 -11.32 13.36
CA MET A 33 -12.16 -9.92 13.09
C MET A 33 -10.75 -9.55 13.57
N GLU A 34 -9.77 -10.41 13.29
CA GLU A 34 -8.38 -10.10 13.58
C GLU A 34 -7.91 -8.96 12.68
N PHE A 35 -7.21 -7.99 13.26
CA PHE A 35 -6.67 -6.85 12.51
C PHE A 35 -5.17 -7.05 12.27
N MET A 36 -4.72 -6.74 11.06
CA MET A 36 -3.31 -6.66 10.71
C MET A 36 -2.97 -5.25 10.20
N THR A 37 -1.85 -4.71 10.68
CA THR A 37 -1.34 -3.43 10.18
C THR A 37 -0.56 -3.67 8.89
N VAL A 38 -0.99 -3.05 7.80
CA VAL A 38 -0.33 -3.12 6.50
C VAL A 38 0.20 -1.77 6.07
N THR A 39 1.32 -1.80 5.34
CA THR A 39 1.90 -0.59 4.73
C THR A 39 1.30 -0.41 3.35
N VAL A 40 0.72 0.76 3.09
CA VAL A 40 0.16 1.11 1.79
C VAL A 40 0.81 2.37 1.24
N ALA A 41 0.99 2.40 -0.07
CA ALA A 41 1.59 3.52 -0.78
C ALA A 41 0.68 4.01 -1.90
N THR A 42 1.01 5.16 -2.48
CA THR A 42 0.24 5.73 -3.60
C THR A 42 0.55 5.07 -4.94
N GLN A 43 -0.42 5.07 -5.84
CA GLN A 43 -0.27 4.64 -7.23
C GLN A 43 0.87 5.40 -7.94
N SER A 44 1.03 6.69 -7.67
CA SER A 44 2.17 7.46 -8.20
C SER A 44 3.54 6.89 -7.84
N LEU A 45 3.67 6.16 -6.72
CA LEU A 45 4.89 5.44 -6.38
C LEU A 45 4.99 4.14 -7.19
N SER A 46 3.90 3.37 -7.27
CA SER A 46 3.82 2.16 -8.08
C SER A 46 4.28 2.41 -9.52
N ASP A 47 3.80 3.49 -10.15
CA ASP A 47 4.18 3.87 -11.52
C ASP A 47 5.67 4.22 -11.68
N GLN A 48 6.38 4.53 -10.59
CA GLN A 48 7.84 4.71 -10.61
C GLN A 48 8.59 3.42 -10.28
N LEU A 49 8.05 2.59 -9.38
CA LEU A 49 8.70 1.37 -8.92
C LEU A 49 8.51 0.23 -9.92
N ILE A 50 7.35 0.13 -10.55
CA ILE A 50 6.98 -0.92 -11.48
C ILE A 50 6.94 -0.35 -12.89
N ASP A 51 7.67 -0.98 -13.80
CA ASP A 51 7.66 -0.63 -15.20
C ASP A 51 6.32 -1.04 -15.83
N SER A 52 5.55 -0.07 -16.33
CA SER A 52 4.20 -0.29 -16.89
C SER A 52 4.17 -1.19 -18.13
N ILE A 53 5.30 -1.42 -18.79
CA ILE A 53 5.40 -2.25 -20.00
C ILE A 53 5.66 -3.71 -19.62
N THR A 54 6.54 -3.93 -18.64
CA THR A 54 6.97 -5.28 -18.24
C THR A 54 6.24 -5.81 -17.01
N GLY A 55 5.62 -4.94 -16.22
CA GLY A 55 5.00 -5.26 -14.93
C GLY A 55 6.02 -5.69 -13.86
N MET A 56 7.30 -5.38 -14.07
CA MET A 56 8.38 -5.74 -13.15
C MET A 56 8.96 -4.50 -12.47
N PRO A 57 9.57 -4.64 -11.29
CA PRO A 57 10.29 -3.54 -10.68
C PRO A 57 11.37 -2.99 -11.60
N VAL A 58 11.47 -1.66 -11.71
CA VAL A 58 12.43 -0.97 -12.59
C VAL A 58 13.88 -1.23 -12.20
N ASP A 59 14.14 -1.49 -10.92
CA ASP A 59 15.44 -1.86 -10.37
C ASP A 59 15.31 -2.67 -9.04
N LYS A 60 16.45 -3.08 -8.48
CA LYS A 60 16.49 -3.85 -7.21
C LYS A 60 16.05 -3.06 -5.99
N SER A 61 16.25 -1.74 -5.98
CA SER A 61 15.74 -0.87 -4.92
C SER A 61 14.22 -0.78 -5.01
N ALA A 62 13.67 -0.69 -6.21
CA ALA A 62 12.24 -0.71 -6.45
C ALA A 62 11.62 -2.05 -6.05
N GLU A 63 12.26 -3.17 -6.39
CA GLU A 63 11.85 -4.51 -5.94
C GLU A 63 11.81 -4.59 -4.41
N ARG A 64 12.81 -4.04 -3.73
CA ARG A 64 12.83 -4.03 -2.27
C ARG A 64 11.70 -3.17 -1.69
N LEU A 65 11.47 -1.98 -2.24
CA LEU A 65 10.42 -1.08 -1.77
C LEU A 65 9.02 -1.68 -2.02
N ASP A 66 8.83 -2.30 -3.17
CA ASP A 66 7.59 -3.01 -3.52
C ASP A 66 7.32 -4.15 -2.54
N ASN A 67 8.33 -4.94 -2.17
CA ASN A 67 8.18 -5.98 -1.14
C ASN A 67 7.89 -5.42 0.27
N GLU A 68 8.19 -4.16 0.54
CA GLU A 68 7.86 -3.49 1.81
C GLU A 68 6.44 -2.89 1.78
N ILE A 69 5.81 -2.76 0.59
CA ILE A 69 4.48 -2.19 0.37
C ILE A 69 3.49 -3.32 0.14
N PHE A 70 2.46 -3.39 0.97
CA PHE A 70 1.41 -4.41 0.85
C PHE A 70 0.44 -4.10 -0.30
N PHE A 71 0.08 -2.83 -0.47
CA PHE A 71 -0.89 -2.42 -1.47
C PHE A 71 -0.68 -0.98 -1.95
N TYR A 72 -1.06 -0.72 -3.21
CA TYR A 72 -1.04 0.62 -3.80
C TYR A 72 -2.45 1.17 -3.94
N ILE A 73 -2.69 2.34 -3.35
CA ILE A 73 -3.97 3.04 -3.41
C ILE A 73 -3.92 4.21 -4.42
N PRO A 74 -5.04 4.57 -5.04
CA PRO A 74 -5.15 5.81 -5.82
C PRO A 74 -4.65 7.04 -5.04
N ASP A 75 -3.98 7.97 -5.73
CA ASP A 75 -3.45 9.20 -5.11
C ASP A 75 -4.54 10.02 -4.40
N GLU A 76 -5.77 10.01 -4.91
CA GLU A 76 -6.92 10.70 -4.32
C GLU A 76 -7.30 10.13 -2.93
N LEU A 77 -7.03 8.84 -2.69
CA LEU A 77 -7.29 8.19 -1.39
C LEU A 77 -6.24 8.56 -0.35
N ALA A 78 -5.03 8.93 -0.75
CA ALA A 78 -3.98 9.35 0.18
C ALA A 78 -4.36 10.63 0.96
N GLU A 79 -5.22 11.47 0.40
CA GLU A 79 -5.73 12.67 1.06
C GLU A 79 -6.89 12.38 2.04
N ARG A 80 -7.52 11.20 1.94
CA ARG A 80 -8.69 10.79 2.73
C ARG A 80 -8.36 10.28 4.12
N GLU A 81 -9.37 9.86 4.86
CA GLU A 81 -9.23 9.30 6.21
C GLU A 81 -8.68 7.86 6.17
N ALA A 82 -8.01 7.45 7.25
CA ALA A 82 -7.41 6.11 7.36
C ALA A 82 -8.42 4.98 7.15
N CYS A 83 -9.66 5.17 7.64
CA CYS A 83 -10.72 4.17 7.50
C CYS A 83 -11.16 3.99 6.04
N GLU A 84 -11.20 5.07 5.24
CA GLU A 84 -11.56 4.95 3.82
C GLU A 84 -10.48 4.22 3.02
N ILE A 85 -9.21 4.41 3.39
CA ILE A 85 -8.08 3.67 2.81
C ILE A 85 -8.17 2.20 3.20
N ALA A 86 -8.40 1.90 4.49
CA ALA A 86 -8.54 0.53 4.98
C ALA A 86 -9.72 -0.21 4.32
N ASP A 87 -10.87 0.43 4.19
CA ASP A 87 -12.04 -0.12 3.48
C ASP A 87 -11.69 -0.43 2.03
N TYR A 88 -11.04 0.49 1.32
CA TYR A 88 -10.63 0.28 -0.07
C TYR A 88 -9.66 -0.88 -0.23
N VAL A 89 -8.65 -0.97 0.64
CA VAL A 89 -7.66 -2.07 0.62
C VAL A 89 -8.36 -3.38 0.92
N SER A 90 -9.22 -3.43 1.94
CA SER A 90 -9.98 -4.63 2.30
C SER A 90 -10.92 -5.09 1.18
N ASP A 91 -11.48 -4.16 0.41
CA ASP A 91 -12.39 -4.50 -0.71
C ASP A 91 -11.64 -4.94 -1.98
N ASN A 92 -10.35 -4.58 -2.15
CA ASN A 92 -9.57 -4.83 -3.37
C ASN A 92 -8.42 -5.84 -3.18
N CYS A 93 -8.10 -6.25 -1.96
CA CYS A 93 -7.04 -7.23 -1.70
C CYS A 93 -7.45 -8.70 -1.93
N TRP A 94 -8.74 -9.01 -2.10
CA TRP A 94 -9.28 -10.38 -2.15
C TRP A 94 -10.10 -10.65 -3.42
#